data_AF-A0A645FIV9-F1
#
_entry.id   AF-A0A645FIV9-F1
#
_cell.length_a   1.000
_cell.length_b   1.000
_cell.length_c   1.000
_cell.angle_alpha   90.00
_cell.angle_beta   90.00
_cell.angle_gamma   90.00
#
_symmetry.space_group_name_H-M   'P 1'
#
loop_
_entity.id
_entity.type
_entity.pdbx_description
1 polymer ?
#
loop_
_entity_poly.entity_id
_entity_poly.type
_entity_poly.pdbx_seq_one_letter_code
_entity_poly.pdbx_strand_id
1 'polypeptide(L)'
;MENNVDFLYNIPGMPPNLINPPKGDAFACRNDNALKIDYFEEPPMFKISENHSASTWLLHEKAPKLNKSRFRKLEKRVINE
;
A
#
# COMPACT_ATOMS: atom_id res chain seq x y z
N MET A 1 33.08 -7.12 -11.76
CA MET A 1 31.89 -6.28 -11.54
C MET A 1 30.84 -7.22 -10.96
N GLU A 2 30.70 -7.19 -9.65
CA GLU A 2 29.73 -8.01 -8.93
C GLU A 2 28.37 -7.35 -9.14
N ASN A 3 27.46 -8.05 -9.82
CA ASN A 3 26.11 -7.56 -10.01
C ASN A 3 25.41 -7.68 -8.65
N ASN A 4 25.44 -6.62 -7.85
CA ASN A 4 24.53 -6.47 -6.70
C ASN A 4 23.11 -6.44 -7.25
N VAL A 5 22.47 -7.59 -7.35
CA VAL A 5 21.08 -7.71 -7.72
C VAL A 5 20.28 -7.32 -6.48
N ASP A 6 20.06 -6.02 -6.29
CA ASP A 6 19.14 -5.52 -5.27
C ASP A 6 17.81 -6.28 -5.41
N PHE A 7 17.41 -7.00 -4.36
CA PHE A 7 16.22 -7.82 -4.39
C PHE A 7 14.98 -6.92 -4.55
N LEU A 8 14.38 -6.95 -5.75
CA LEU A 8 13.15 -6.23 -6.04
C LEU A 8 12.00 -6.88 -5.27
N TYR A 9 11.48 -6.16 -4.27
CA TYR A 9 10.31 -6.60 -3.51
C TYR A 9 9.09 -6.73 -4.44
N ASN A 10 8.51 -7.92 -4.48
CA ASN A 10 7.27 -8.19 -5.20
C ASN A 10 6.06 -7.94 -4.30
N ILE A 11 4.96 -7.46 -4.88
CA ILE A 11 3.68 -7.36 -4.16
C ILE A 11 3.12 -8.79 -4.02
N PRO A 12 2.92 -9.31 -2.81
CA PRO A 12 2.41 -10.66 -2.60
C PRO A 12 0.91 -10.73 -2.93
N GLY A 13 0.44 -11.94 -3.24
CA GLY A 13 -0.98 -12.23 -3.50
C GLY A 13 -1.34 -12.27 -4.99
N MET A 14 -2.63 -12.43 -5.28
CA MET A 14 -3.18 -12.58 -6.62
C MET A 14 -4.00 -11.32 -6.99
N PRO A 15 -4.03 -10.88 -8.25
CA PRO A 15 -4.92 -9.81 -8.66
C PRO A 15 -6.39 -10.15 -8.37
N PRO A 16 -7.23 -9.14 -8.05
CA PRO A 16 -8.64 -9.35 -7.83
C PRO A 16 -9.34 -9.81 -9.11
N ASN A 17 -10.42 -10.56 -8.96
CA ASN A 17 -11.26 -10.96 -10.08
C ASN A 17 -11.97 -9.71 -10.66
N LEU A 18 -11.84 -9.47 -11.96
CA LEU A 18 -12.44 -8.30 -12.60
C LEU A 18 -13.94 -8.46 -12.93
N ILE A 19 -14.43 -9.70 -13.03
CA ILE A 19 -15.86 -9.98 -13.28
C ILE A 19 -16.66 -9.79 -12.00
N ASN A 20 -16.09 -10.19 -10.86
CA ASN A 20 -16.68 -10.00 -9.54
C ASN A 20 -15.66 -9.31 -8.62
N PRO A 21 -15.49 -7.99 -8.75
CA PRO A 21 -14.51 -7.25 -7.98
C PRO A 21 -14.85 -7.25 -6.48
N PRO A 22 -13.84 -7.10 -5.62
CA PRO A 22 -14.09 -6.89 -4.19
C PRO A 22 -14.94 -5.63 -3.98
N LYS A 23 -15.75 -5.64 -2.91
CA LYS A 23 -16.69 -4.56 -2.62
C LYS A 23 -16.01 -3.23 -2.25
N GLY A 24 -14.86 -3.31 -1.57
CA GLY A 24 -14.08 -2.14 -1.17
C GLY A 24 -12.85 -1.93 -2.08
N ASP A 25 -11.77 -1.44 -1.49
CA ASP A 25 -10.49 -1.26 -2.17
C ASP A 25 -9.97 -2.58 -2.76
N ALA A 26 -9.75 -2.58 -4.08
CA ALA A 26 -9.16 -3.67 -4.85
C ALA A 26 -7.78 -4.12 -4.37
N PHE A 27 -7.08 -3.28 -3.60
CA PHE A 27 -5.76 -3.56 -3.03
C PHE A 27 -5.82 -4.06 -1.58
N ALA A 28 -6.99 -4.05 -0.92
CA ALA A 28 -7.10 -4.37 0.51
C ALA A 28 -6.48 -5.72 0.89
N CYS A 29 -6.71 -6.76 0.08
CA CYS A 29 -6.22 -8.12 0.34
C CYS A 29 -4.70 -8.30 0.24
N ARG A 30 -4.00 -7.34 -0.39
CA ARG A 30 -2.55 -7.37 -0.66
C ARG A 30 -1.82 -6.16 -0.07
N ASN A 31 -2.50 -5.38 0.77
CA ASN A 31 -1.96 -4.21 1.42
C ASN A 31 -1.74 -4.50 2.91
N ASP A 32 -0.47 -4.57 3.34
CA ASP A 32 -0.06 -4.80 4.74
C ASP A 32 -0.49 -3.68 5.72
N ASN A 33 -1.02 -2.59 5.18
CA ASN A 33 -1.55 -1.44 5.93
C ASN A 33 -3.05 -1.23 5.66
N ALA A 34 -3.77 -2.21 5.10
CA ALA A 34 -5.20 -2.12 4.90
C ALA A 34 -5.94 -1.90 6.22
N LEU A 35 -6.86 -0.93 6.22
CA LEU A 35 -7.81 -0.68 7.27
C LEU A 35 -9.03 -1.58 7.09
N LYS A 36 -9.80 -1.79 8.17
CA LYS A 36 -11.03 -2.59 8.09
C LYS A 36 -12.00 -2.07 7.04
N ILE A 37 -12.12 -0.75 6.91
CA ILE A 37 -13.00 -0.09 5.94
C ILE A 37 -12.62 -0.39 4.48
N ASP A 38 -11.34 -0.61 4.18
CA ASP A 38 -10.88 -0.95 2.81
C ASP A 38 -11.54 -2.24 2.29
N TYR A 39 -11.99 -3.15 3.16
CA TYR A 39 -12.68 -4.37 2.73
C TYR A 39 -14.17 -4.17 2.42
N PHE A 40 -14.75 -3.04 2.82
CA PHE A 40 -16.18 -2.78 2.74
C PHE A 40 -16.54 -1.62 1.82
N GLU A 41 -15.67 -0.62 1.70
CA GLU A 41 -15.92 0.61 0.94
C GLU A 41 -14.66 1.09 0.21
N GLU A 42 -14.85 1.54 -1.03
CA GLU A 42 -13.79 2.13 -1.84
C GLU A 42 -13.44 3.53 -1.32
N PRO A 43 -12.15 3.87 -1.15
CA PRO A 43 -11.77 5.20 -0.71
C PRO A 43 -12.11 6.27 -1.75
N PRO A 44 -12.43 7.50 -1.32
CA PRO A 44 -12.54 8.61 -2.23
C PRO A 44 -11.15 9.07 -2.71
N MET A 45 -11.12 9.82 -3.80
CA MET A 45 -9.89 10.45 -4.30
C MET A 45 -9.51 11.65 -3.41
N PHE A 46 -8.44 11.53 -2.62
CA PHE A 46 -7.94 12.63 -1.80
C PHE A 46 -6.94 13.47 -2.59
N LYS A 47 -7.15 14.79 -2.64
CA LYS A 47 -6.19 15.74 -3.22
C LYS A 47 -5.15 16.13 -2.17
N ILE A 48 -3.87 15.90 -2.48
CA ILE A 48 -2.74 16.16 -1.57
C ILE A 48 -1.99 17.44 -1.99
N SER A 49 -1.84 17.64 -3.30
CA SER A 49 -1.29 18.87 -3.87
C SER A 49 -1.97 19.15 -5.22
N GLU A 50 -1.50 20.15 -5.96
CA GLU A 50 -2.03 20.50 -7.28
C GLU A 50 -2.01 19.31 -8.25
N ASN A 51 -0.89 18.59 -8.31
CA ASN A 51 -0.64 17.49 -9.24
C ASN A 51 -0.56 16.11 -8.56
N HIS A 52 -0.91 16.02 -7.27
CA HIS A 52 -0.82 14.77 -6.50
C HIS A 52 -2.13 14.44 -5.80
N SER A 53 -2.60 13.22 -5.99
CA SER A 53 -3.78 12.68 -5.34
C SER A 53 -3.58 11.19 -5.04
N ALA A 54 -4.27 10.68 -4.03
CA ALA A 54 -4.25 9.25 -3.69
C ALA A 54 -5.62 8.81 -3.18
N SER A 55 -6.03 7.59 -3.56
CA SER A 55 -7.30 7.00 -3.15
C SER A 55 -6.98 5.99 -2.05
N THR A 56 -7.03 6.44 -0.79
CA THR A 56 -6.73 5.58 0.36
C THR A 56 -7.36 6.11 1.64
N TRP A 57 -7.97 5.22 2.43
CA TRP A 57 -8.51 5.58 3.73
C TRP A 57 -7.44 5.99 4.74
N LEU A 58 -6.15 5.73 4.47
CA LEU A 58 -5.04 6.20 5.31
C LEU A 58 -4.90 7.73 5.36
N LEU A 59 -5.49 8.46 4.41
CA LEU A 59 -5.53 9.92 4.40
C LEU A 59 -6.74 10.51 5.12
N HIS A 60 -7.68 9.67 5.55
CA HIS A 60 -8.84 10.12 6.30
C HIS A 60 -8.45 10.60 7.70
N GLU A 61 -9.14 11.61 8.24
CA GLU A 61 -8.81 12.23 9.53
C GLU A 61 -8.80 11.25 10.71
N LYS A 62 -9.67 10.24 10.66
CA LYS A 62 -9.78 9.17 11.67
C LYS A 62 -8.84 7.99 11.44
N ALA A 63 -8.02 8.02 10.39
CA ALA A 63 -7.09 6.95 10.10
C ALA A 63 -6.00 6.86 11.18
N PRO A 64 -5.51 5.65 11.49
CA PRO A 64 -4.39 5.50 12.40
C PRO A 64 -3.14 6.17 11.80
N LYS A 65 -2.44 6.96 12.62
CA LYS A 65 -1.17 7.57 12.19
C LYS A 65 -0.12 6.47 12.00
N LEU A 66 0.30 6.26 10.77
CA LEU A 66 1.35 5.29 10.45
C LEU A 66 2.69 5.73 11.04
N ASN A 67 3.35 4.82 11.76
CA ASN A 67 4.70 5.05 12.26
C ASN A 67 5.72 4.90 11.10
N LYS A 68 6.42 5.99 10.78
CA LYS A 68 7.46 6.04 9.74
C LYS A 68 8.63 5.07 9.98
N SER A 69 8.75 4.47 11.17
CA SER A 69 9.79 3.49 11.49
C SER A 69 9.69 2.21 10.65
N ARG A 70 8.49 1.84 10.20
CA ARG A 70 8.25 0.60 9.42
C ARG A 70 8.91 0.64 8.05
N PHE A 71 8.88 1.79 7.36
CA PHE A 71 9.51 1.99 6.05
C PHE A 71 11.04 1.98 6.12
N ARG A 72 11.61 2.52 7.20
CA ARG A 72 13.06 2.60 7.42
C ARG A 72 13.72 1.23 7.64
N LYS A 73 12.93 0.21 8.01
CA LYS A 73 13.41 -1.16 8.25
C LYS A 73 13.53 -1.97 6.96
N LEU A 74 12.73 -1.64 5.94
CA LEU A 74 12.82 -2.24 4.61
C LEU A 74 14.09 -1.75 3.89
N GLU A 75 14.39 -0.45 3.92
CA GLU A 75 15.64 0.10 3.38
C GLU A 75 16.87 -0.59 3.99
N LYS A 76 16.91 -0.74 5.32
CA LYS A 76 18.06 -1.38 6.00
C LYS A 76 18.20 -2.87 5.75
N ARG A 77 17.15 -3.57 5.32
CA ARG A 77 17.21 -4.99 4.97
C ARG A 77 17.79 -5.20 3.57
N VAL A 78 17.54 -4.28 2.65
CA VAL A 78 18.10 -4.32 1.28
C VAL A 78 19.61 -4.04 1.28
N ILE A 79 20.12 -3.23 2.23
CA ILE A 79 21.51 -2.75 2.21
C ILE A 79 22.48 -3.68 3.00
N ASN A 80 21.99 -4.68 3.75
CA ASN A 80 22.81 -5.45 4.71
C ASN A 80 22.77 -6.98 4.53
N GLU A 81 22.40 -7.50 3.36
CA GLU A 81 22.54 -8.93 3.02
C GLU A 81 23.33 -9.10 1.73
#